data_AF-A0A6B2XRL2-F1
#
_entry.id   AF-A0A6B2XRL2-F1
#
_cell.length_a   1.000
_cell.length_b   1.000
_cell.length_c   1.000
_cell.angle_alpha   90.00
_cell.angle_beta   90.00
_cell.angle_gamma   90.00
#
_symmetry.space_group_name_H-M   'P 1'
#
loop_
_entity.id
_entity.type
_entity.pdbx_description
1 polymer ?
#
loop_
_entity_poly.entity_id
_entity_poly.type
_entity_poly.pdbx_seq_one_letter_code
_entity_poly.pdbx_strand_id
1 'polypeptide(L)'
;TVQLASLVATDGLGEDDVRAALAEHLPRSSAPDLVVVVDALPTLVSGKPDARAAARVVEAYVARAAAGTRSESGTGEQDELLDAGVEVVQHAVAQVVGVADVGADEDLLALGVDSVSSIGIAARCRAAGLAVGPADIHTARTPRE
;
A
#
# COMPACT_ATOMS: atom_id res chain seq x y z
N THR A 1 4.31 17.94 13.66
CA THR A 1 3.13 17.08 13.53
C THR A 1 3.38 15.81 14.31
N VAL A 2 2.55 15.51 15.32
CA VAL A 2 2.63 14.22 16.02
C VAL A 2 1.81 13.23 15.20
N GLN A 3 2.42 12.22 14.62
CA GLN A 3 1.69 11.13 13.96
C GLN A 3 1.36 10.07 15.01
N LEU A 4 0.10 9.68 15.07
CA LEU A 4 -0.35 8.60 15.96
C LEU A 4 -0.28 7.28 15.20
N ALA A 5 0.63 6.39 15.62
CA ALA A 5 0.73 5.03 15.12
C ALA A 5 0.12 4.04 16.13
N SER A 6 -0.69 3.11 15.63
CA SER A 6 -1.26 2.01 16.40
C SER A 6 -0.75 0.67 15.90
N LEU A 7 -0.34 -0.18 16.83
CA LEU A 7 0.08 -1.55 16.56
C LEU A 7 -1.02 -2.47 17.06
N VAL A 8 -1.56 -3.32 16.19
CA VAL A 8 -2.70 -4.17 16.51
C VAL A 8 -2.37 -5.61 16.16
N ALA A 9 -2.58 -6.52 17.11
CA ALA A 9 -2.56 -7.95 16.83
C ALA A 9 -3.98 -8.42 16.55
N THR A 10 -4.19 -9.05 15.39
CA THR A 10 -5.49 -9.58 14.97
C THR A 10 -5.34 -10.96 14.37
N ASP A 11 -6.33 -11.82 14.55
CA ASP A 11 -6.41 -13.10 13.84
C ASP A 11 -7.13 -12.88 12.51
N GLY A 12 -6.37 -12.48 11.49
CA GLY A 12 -6.85 -12.45 10.09
C GLY A 12 -7.65 -11.22 9.65
N LEU A 13 -7.62 -10.12 10.39
CA LEU A 13 -8.17 -8.83 9.94
C LEU A 13 -7.10 -7.97 9.28
N GLY A 14 -7.47 -7.32 8.16
CA GLY A 14 -6.61 -6.38 7.46
C GLY A 14 -6.56 -5.00 8.13
N GLU A 15 -5.58 -4.18 7.74
CA GLU A 15 -5.39 -2.83 8.28
C GLU A 15 -6.61 -1.91 8.08
N ASP A 16 -7.29 -2.02 6.95
CA ASP A 16 -8.48 -1.22 6.63
C ASP A 16 -9.71 -1.64 7.46
N ASP A 17 -9.86 -2.94 7.76
CA ASP A 17 -10.93 -3.44 8.62
C ASP A 17 -10.75 -2.91 10.06
N VAL A 18 -9.51 -2.91 10.54
CA VAL A 18 -9.15 -2.36 11.85
C VAL A 18 -9.38 -0.85 11.89
N ARG A 19 -8.99 -0.13 10.83
CA ARG A 19 -9.19 1.33 10.75
C ARG A 19 -10.68 1.68 10.71
N ALA A 20 -11.49 0.93 9.98
CA ALA A 20 -12.94 1.11 9.93
C ALA A 20 -13.56 0.90 11.32
N ALA A 21 -13.21 -0.19 12.01
CA ALA A 21 -13.67 -0.47 13.36
C ALA A 21 -13.26 0.62 14.37
N LEU A 22 -12.03 1.14 14.27
CA LEU A 22 -11.58 2.26 15.12
C LEU A 22 -12.36 3.55 14.84
N ALA A 23 -12.69 3.83 13.58
CA ALA A 23 -13.44 5.03 13.21
C ALA A 23 -14.90 5.03 13.72
N GLU A 24 -15.48 3.87 13.99
CA GLU A 24 -16.80 3.74 14.61
C GLU A 24 -16.78 4.06 16.12
N HIS A 25 -15.63 3.91 16.77
CA HIS A 25 -15.50 4.04 18.22
C HIS A 25 -14.66 5.24 18.70
N LEU A 26 -13.90 5.89 17.80
CA LEU A 26 -13.05 7.03 18.13
C LEU A 26 -13.51 8.31 17.41
N PRO A 27 -13.43 9.48 18.09
CA PRO A 27 -13.53 10.76 17.40
C PRO A 27 -12.47 10.85 16.30
N ARG A 28 -12.81 11.49 15.16
CA ARG A 28 -11.89 11.64 14.02
C ARG A 28 -10.53 12.26 14.39
N SER A 29 -10.48 13.09 15.42
CA SER A 29 -9.24 13.70 15.94
C SER A 29 -8.31 12.74 16.70
N SER A 30 -8.81 11.56 17.06
CA SER A 30 -8.10 10.53 17.83
C SER A 30 -7.89 9.25 17.03
N ALA A 31 -8.29 9.24 15.75
CA ALA A 31 -8.03 8.14 14.84
C ALA A 31 -6.53 8.13 14.50
N PRO A 32 -5.86 6.96 14.57
CA PRO A 32 -4.45 6.85 14.24
C PRO A 32 -4.23 7.06 12.73
N ASP A 33 -3.19 7.82 12.40
CA ASP A 33 -2.75 8.03 11.01
C ASP A 33 -2.19 6.74 10.39
N LEU A 34 -1.63 5.87 11.24
CA LEU A 34 -0.99 4.61 10.84
C LEU A 34 -1.51 3.45 11.69
N VAL A 35 -1.96 2.38 11.03
CA VAL A 35 -2.33 1.11 11.66
C VAL A 35 -1.38 0.06 11.10
N VAL A 36 -0.66 -0.63 11.99
CA VAL A 36 0.22 -1.74 11.63
C VAL A 36 -0.32 -3.01 12.26
N VAL A 37 -0.64 -4.00 11.44
CA VAL A 37 -1.08 -5.31 11.92
C VAL A 37 0.14 -6.21 12.12
N VAL A 38 0.20 -6.89 13.26
CA VAL A 38 1.28 -7.82 13.62
C VAL A 38 0.72 -9.12 14.17
N ASP A 39 1.44 -10.23 14.02
CA ASP A 39 1.01 -11.52 14.59
C ASP A 39 0.97 -11.49 16.12
N ALA A 40 1.89 -10.73 16.74
CA ALA A 40 1.95 -10.58 18.18
C ALA A 40 2.51 -9.20 18.57
N LEU A 41 1.95 -8.64 19.65
CA LEU A 41 2.49 -7.42 20.22
C LEU A 41 3.84 -7.70 20.89
N PRO A 42 4.86 -6.86 20.65
CA PRO A 42 6.13 -7.01 21.32
C PRO A 42 5.97 -6.66 22.81
N THR A 43 6.34 -7.61 23.66
CA THR A 43 6.26 -7.48 25.11
C THR A 43 7.61 -7.75 25.76
N LEU A 44 7.85 -7.11 26.91
CA LEU A 44 8.95 -7.46 27.81
C LEU A 44 8.74 -8.87 28.39
N VAL A 45 9.78 -9.45 28.99
CA VAL A 45 9.72 -10.73 29.73
C VAL A 45 8.64 -10.73 30.83
N SER A 46 8.25 -9.55 31.32
CA SER A 46 7.15 -9.38 32.28
C SER A 46 5.74 -9.43 31.67
N GLY A 47 5.62 -9.57 30.35
CA GLY A 47 4.35 -9.53 29.61
C GLY A 47 3.80 -8.11 29.36
N LYS A 48 4.51 -7.07 29.82
CA LYS A 48 4.12 -5.68 29.56
C LYS A 48 4.49 -5.27 28.13
N PRO A 49 3.70 -4.40 27.47
CA PRO A 49 4.05 -3.87 26.15
C PRO A 49 5.44 -3.22 26.17
N ASP A 50 6.28 -3.61 25.22
CA ASP A 50 7.59 -2.99 25.03
C ASP A 50 7.45 -1.87 24.00
N ALA A 51 7.27 -0.63 24.49
CA ALA A 51 7.11 0.54 23.63
C ALA A 51 8.30 0.77 22.69
N ARG A 52 9.52 0.35 23.09
CA ARG A 52 10.71 0.52 22.25
C ARG A 52 10.74 -0.50 21.13
N ALA A 53 10.37 -1.74 21.42
CA ALA A 53 10.24 -2.77 20.40
C ALA A 53 9.06 -2.47 19.45
N ALA A 54 7.92 -1.98 19.98
CA ALA A 54 6.80 -1.53 19.16
C ALA A 54 7.19 -0.39 18.21
N ALA A 55 7.93 0.61 18.68
CA ALA A 55 8.45 1.69 17.84
C ALA A 55 9.35 1.16 16.72
N ARG A 56 10.23 0.19 17.01
CA ARG A 56 11.08 -0.44 15.98
C ARG A 56 10.28 -1.21 14.94
N VAL A 57 9.20 -1.88 15.34
CA VAL A 57 8.31 -2.58 14.40
C VAL A 57 7.64 -1.57 13.48
N VAL A 58 7.14 -0.45 14.02
CA VAL A 58 6.55 0.63 13.21
C VAL A 58 7.60 1.26 12.29
N GLU A 59 8.81 1.54 12.77
CA GLU A 59 9.91 2.06 11.95
C GLU A 59 10.26 1.09 10.81
N ALA A 60 10.35 -0.21 11.10
CA ALA A 60 10.62 -1.23 10.09
C ALA A 60 9.47 -1.36 9.08
N TYR A 61 8.23 -1.26 9.53
CA TYR A 61 7.05 -1.24 8.67
C TYR A 61 7.07 -0.02 7.74
N VAL A 62 7.29 1.19 8.27
CA VAL A 62 7.39 2.41 7.47
C VAL A 62 8.58 2.34 6.52
N ALA A 63 9.73 1.81 6.98
CA ALA A 63 10.88 1.59 6.13
C ALA A 63 10.61 0.55 5.03
N ARG A 64 9.82 -0.50 5.31
CA ARG A 64 9.44 -1.53 4.33
C ARG A 64 8.30 -1.10 3.42
N ALA A 65 7.43 -0.18 3.83
CA ALA A 65 6.48 0.48 2.95
C ALA A 65 7.21 1.48 2.02
N ALA A 66 8.16 2.24 2.59
CA ALA A 66 9.05 3.12 1.82
C ALA A 66 10.06 2.37 0.95
N ALA A 67 10.40 1.13 1.30
CA ALA A 67 11.18 0.19 0.50
C ALA A 67 10.28 -0.83 -0.23
N GLY A 68 8.96 -0.74 -0.13
CA GLY A 68 8.01 -1.56 -0.89
C GLY A 68 7.99 -1.16 -2.37
N THR A 69 8.50 0.04 -2.66
CA THR A 69 8.99 0.51 -3.97
C THR A 69 10.35 -0.10 -4.36
N ARG A 70 10.95 -0.98 -3.55
CA ARG A 70 12.25 -1.66 -3.81
C ARG A 70 12.37 -2.95 -2.99
N SER A 71 11.62 -3.98 -3.40
CA SER A 71 11.83 -5.44 -3.28
C SER A 71 12.48 -6.05 -2.02
N GLU A 72 11.89 -7.15 -1.54
CA GLU A 72 12.52 -8.49 -1.49
C GLU A 72 11.72 -9.41 -0.56
N SER A 73 11.08 -10.46 -1.10
CA SER A 73 11.11 -11.87 -0.63
C SER A 73 9.96 -12.70 -1.26
N GLY A 74 10.25 -13.45 -2.33
CA GLY A 74 9.37 -14.55 -2.81
C GLY A 74 9.40 -14.86 -4.32
N THR A 75 10.55 -15.19 -4.90
CA THR A 75 10.82 -15.24 -6.37
C THR A 75 10.06 -16.32 -7.20
N GLY A 76 8.87 -16.77 -6.81
CA GLY A 76 8.06 -17.73 -7.57
C GLY A 76 6.61 -17.29 -7.69
N GLU A 77 5.86 -17.36 -6.59
CA GLU A 77 4.46 -16.87 -6.55
C GLU A 77 4.39 -15.34 -6.60
N GLN A 78 5.41 -14.63 -6.13
CA GLN A 78 5.42 -13.18 -6.10
C GLN A 78 5.76 -12.59 -7.48
N ASP A 79 6.60 -13.24 -8.30
CA ASP A 79 6.81 -12.80 -9.70
C ASP A 79 5.53 -12.96 -10.52
N GLU A 80 4.78 -14.05 -10.34
CA GLU A 80 3.48 -14.24 -11.01
C GLU A 80 2.42 -13.22 -10.54
N LEU A 81 2.40 -12.90 -9.25
CA LEU A 81 1.49 -11.88 -8.70
C LEU A 81 1.91 -10.45 -9.07
N LEU A 82 3.22 -10.18 -9.17
CA LEU A 82 3.76 -8.92 -9.64
C LEU A 82 3.44 -8.75 -11.13
N ASP A 83 3.65 -9.77 -11.96
CA ASP A 83 3.29 -9.73 -13.39
C ASP A 83 1.78 -9.54 -13.58
N ALA A 84 0.94 -10.23 -12.79
CA ALA A 84 -0.52 -10.01 -12.84
C ALA A 84 -0.93 -8.59 -12.41
N GLY A 85 -0.27 -8.02 -11.40
CA GLY A 85 -0.49 -6.64 -10.97
C GLY A 85 -0.07 -5.63 -12.05
N VAL A 86 1.08 -5.86 -12.68
CA VAL A 86 1.61 -5.04 -13.77
C VAL A 86 0.68 -5.07 -14.98
N GLU A 87 0.16 -6.22 -15.37
CA GLU A 87 -0.83 -6.35 -16.45
C GLU A 87 -2.09 -5.53 -16.18
N VAL A 88 -2.58 -5.52 -14.94
CA VAL A 88 -3.73 -4.71 -14.52
C VAL A 88 -3.45 -3.22 -14.68
N VAL A 89 -2.27 -2.76 -14.27
CA VAL A 89 -1.87 -1.35 -14.43
C VAL A 89 -1.72 -0.99 -15.90
N GLN A 90 -1.04 -1.81 -16.70
CA GLN A 90 -0.88 -1.61 -18.14
C GLN A 90 -2.25 -1.47 -18.83
N HIS A 91 -3.19 -2.35 -18.51
CA HIS A 91 -4.54 -2.31 -19.06
C HIS A 91 -5.30 -1.04 -18.65
N ALA A 92 -5.20 -0.64 -17.37
CA ALA A 92 -5.83 0.56 -16.87
C ALA A 92 -5.27 1.84 -17.52
N VAL A 93 -3.95 1.91 -17.72
CA VAL A 93 -3.27 3.02 -18.40
C VAL A 93 -3.68 3.06 -19.87
N ALA A 94 -3.63 1.92 -20.58
CA ALA A 94 -4.02 1.84 -22.00
C ALA A 94 -5.44 2.36 -22.24
N GLN A 95 -6.39 1.99 -21.38
CA GLN A 95 -7.77 2.47 -21.47
C GLN A 95 -7.94 3.96 -21.18
N VAL A 96 -7.14 4.52 -20.26
CA VAL A 96 -7.26 5.94 -19.87
C VAL A 96 -6.57 6.85 -20.86
N VAL A 97 -5.39 6.45 -21.35
CA VAL A 97 -4.62 7.19 -22.35
C VAL A 97 -5.21 7.00 -23.77
N GLY A 98 -5.91 5.90 -24.01
CA GLY A 98 -6.53 5.60 -25.31
C GLY A 98 -5.57 4.95 -26.31
N VAL A 99 -4.62 4.15 -25.83
CA VAL A 99 -3.67 3.38 -26.66
C VAL A 99 -4.02 1.89 -26.65
N ALA A 100 -3.49 1.15 -27.62
CA ALA A 100 -3.80 -0.28 -27.78
C ALA A 100 -3.14 -1.14 -26.69
N ASP A 101 -1.92 -0.82 -26.31
CA ASP A 101 -1.11 -1.55 -25.32
C ASP A 101 -0.11 -0.58 -24.68
N VAL A 102 0.41 -0.93 -23.50
CA VAL A 102 1.38 -0.16 -22.71
C VAL A 102 2.41 -1.14 -22.16
N GLY A 103 3.70 -0.92 -22.41
CA GLY A 103 4.75 -1.77 -21.87
C GLY A 103 4.92 -1.64 -20.35
N ALA A 104 5.40 -2.69 -19.68
CA ALA A 104 5.61 -2.71 -18.23
C ALA A 104 6.61 -1.67 -17.74
N ASP A 105 7.57 -1.32 -18.59
CA ASP A 105 8.63 -0.35 -18.31
C ASP A 105 8.42 0.96 -19.10
N GLU A 106 7.21 1.19 -19.61
CA GLU A 106 6.91 2.37 -20.41
C GLU A 106 6.70 3.61 -19.54
N ASP A 107 7.21 4.75 -20.00
CA ASP A 107 7.19 5.99 -19.22
C ASP A 107 5.76 6.56 -19.18
N LEU A 108 5.11 6.45 -18.02
CA LEU A 108 3.74 6.92 -17.78
C LEU A 108 3.59 8.42 -18.02
N LEU A 109 4.63 9.21 -17.70
CA LEU A 109 4.62 10.65 -17.90
C LEU A 109 4.70 10.99 -19.39
N ALA A 110 5.52 10.24 -20.15
CA ALA A 110 5.62 10.37 -21.60
C ALA A 110 4.32 9.94 -22.31
N LEU A 111 3.59 8.97 -21.74
CA LEU A 111 2.25 8.56 -22.18
C LEU A 111 1.15 9.58 -21.85
N GLY A 112 1.47 10.64 -21.10
CA GLY A 112 0.52 11.69 -20.73
C GLY A 112 -0.32 11.37 -19.49
N VAL A 113 0.15 10.45 -18.64
CA VAL A 113 -0.44 10.24 -17.31
C VAL A 113 -0.12 11.45 -16.44
N ASP A 114 -1.17 12.15 -16.05
CA ASP A 114 -1.18 13.31 -15.17
C ASP A 114 -1.98 13.01 -13.88
N SER A 115 -2.10 14.00 -13.00
CA SER A 115 -2.81 13.82 -11.72
C SER A 115 -4.30 13.51 -11.88
N VAL A 116 -4.93 13.89 -13.00
CA VAL A 116 -6.36 13.65 -13.24
C VAL A 116 -6.59 12.23 -13.76
N SER A 117 -5.81 11.83 -14.77
CA SER A 117 -5.83 10.47 -15.32
C SER A 117 -5.41 9.42 -14.27
N SER A 118 -4.51 9.77 -13.34
CA SER A 118 -4.14 8.92 -12.20
C SER A 118 -5.34 8.47 -11.35
N ILE A 119 -6.36 9.31 -11.19
CA ILE A 119 -7.59 8.95 -10.46
C ILE A 119 -8.34 7.85 -11.23
N GLY A 120 -8.46 8.01 -12.55
CA GLY A 120 -9.15 7.06 -13.42
C GLY A 120 -8.43 5.73 -13.56
N ILE A 121 -7.10 5.74 -13.55
CA ILE A 121 -6.24 4.55 -13.55
C ILE A 121 -6.42 3.81 -12.22
N ALA A 122 -6.23 4.49 -11.09
CA ALA A 122 -6.36 3.89 -9.76
C ALA A 122 -7.76 3.30 -9.50
N ALA A 123 -8.82 3.95 -9.99
CA ALA A 123 -10.18 3.42 -9.90
C ALA A 123 -10.36 2.11 -10.67
N ARG A 124 -9.73 1.97 -11.85
CA ARG A 124 -9.77 0.75 -12.67
C ARG A 124 -8.95 -0.37 -12.03
N CYS A 125 -7.76 -0.08 -11.55
CA CYS A 125 -6.93 -1.05 -10.84
C CYS A 125 -7.68 -1.61 -9.62
N ARG A 126 -8.33 -0.74 -8.82
CA ARG A 126 -9.15 -1.18 -7.69
C ARG A 126 -10.33 -2.06 -8.09
N ALA A 127 -11.00 -1.73 -9.19
CA ALA A 127 -12.07 -2.58 -9.73
C ALA A 127 -11.58 -3.97 -10.17
N ALA A 128 -10.30 -4.08 -10.55
CA ALA A 128 -9.64 -5.33 -10.89
C ALA A 128 -8.98 -6.03 -9.67
N GLY A 129 -9.18 -5.54 -8.45
CA GLY A 129 -8.64 -6.13 -7.22
C GLY A 129 -7.23 -5.67 -6.84
N LEU A 130 -6.64 -4.72 -7.59
CA LEU A 130 -5.34 -4.14 -7.27
C LEU A 130 -5.51 -2.85 -6.44
N ALA A 131 -5.10 -2.90 -5.17
CA ALA A 131 -5.22 -1.79 -4.23
C ALA A 131 -4.12 -0.73 -4.44
N VAL A 132 -4.24 0.06 -5.51
CA VAL A 132 -3.35 1.21 -5.79
C VAL A 132 -4.10 2.55 -5.73
N GLY A 133 -3.43 3.55 -5.18
CA GLY A 133 -3.93 4.91 -5.01
C GLY A 133 -3.53 5.83 -6.17
N PRO A 134 -4.23 6.96 -6.36
CA PRO A 134 -3.86 7.94 -7.40
C PRO A 134 -2.48 8.57 -7.16
N ALA A 135 -2.05 8.66 -5.89
CA ALA A 135 -0.73 9.18 -5.55
C ALA A 135 0.37 8.22 -6.02
N ASP A 136 0.19 6.91 -5.82
CA ASP A 136 1.13 5.87 -6.24
C ASP A 136 1.33 5.93 -7.76
N ILE A 137 0.23 5.93 -8.52
CA ILE A 137 0.24 6.06 -10.00
C ILE A 137 0.92 7.35 -10.46
N HIS A 138 0.67 8.47 -9.79
CA HIS A 138 1.26 9.76 -10.17
C HIS A 138 2.77 9.81 -9.92
N THR A 139 3.26 9.11 -8.89
CA THR A 139 4.68 9.07 -8.54
C THR A 139 5.48 8.02 -9.29
N ALA A 140 4.83 6.97 -9.79
CA ALA A 140 5.46 5.92 -10.57
C ALA A 140 5.92 6.44 -11.94
N ARG A 141 7.11 6.02 -12.38
CA ARG A 141 7.59 6.28 -13.76
C ARG A 141 7.07 5.24 -14.74
N THR A 142 6.82 4.01 -14.28
CA THR A 142 6.42 2.89 -15.13
C THR A 142 5.33 2.04 -14.45
N PRO A 143 4.54 1.25 -15.20
CA PRO A 143 3.58 0.30 -14.62
C PRO A 143 4.16 -0.72 -13.63
N ARG A 144 5.47 -1.00 -13.71
CA ARG A 144 6.18 -1.95 -12.82
C ARG A 144 6.43 -1.38 -11.41
N GLU A 145 6.47 -0.06 -11.27
CA GLU A 145 6.76 0.64 -10.01
C GLU A 145 5.50 0.92 -9.18
#